data_AF-A0A378JP08-F1
#
_entry.id   AF-A0A378JP08-F1
#
_cell.length_a   1.000
_cell.length_b   1.000
_cell.length_c   1.000
_cell.angle_alpha   90.00
_cell.angle_beta   90.00
_cell.angle_gamma   90.00
#
_symmetry.space_group_name_H-M   'P 1'
#
loop_
_entity.id
_entity.type
_entity.pdbx_description
1 polymer ?
#
loop_
_entity_poly.entity_id
_entity_poly.type
_entity_poly.pdbx_seq_one_letter_code
_entity_poly.pdbx_strand_id
1 'polypeptide(L)'
;MLKRYLSAFIITMIQWLILVLLSAMIINQLLSTNNELLTWHVFFETHRVLFLSLHGMIYLTAYFLWPKAIAFYVKRKKLSVKPSQLKRALFARHYVVGMLVALDLLFQMRS
;
A
#
# COMPACT_ATOMS: atom_id res chain seq x y z
N MET A 1 -6.53 -11.60 24.34
CA MET A 1 -5.18 -11.31 23.80
C MET A 1 -5.13 -11.16 22.28
N LEU A 2 -5.79 -12.01 21.47
CA LEU A 2 -5.80 -11.93 20.00
C LEU A 2 -6.24 -10.56 19.44
N LYS A 3 -7.28 -9.94 20.03
CA LYS A 3 -7.72 -8.58 19.64
C LYS A 3 -6.60 -7.54 19.79
N ARG A 4 -5.80 -7.63 20.84
CA ARG A 4 -4.73 -6.67 21.15
C ARG A 4 -3.56 -6.80 20.16
N TYR A 5 -3.21 -8.03 19.77
CA TYR A 5 -2.21 -8.29 18.73
C TYR A 5 -2.69 -7.88 17.33
N LEU A 6 -3.96 -8.13 17.01
CA LEU A 6 -4.54 -7.71 15.73
C LEU A 6 -4.61 -6.19 15.62
N SER A 7 -5.03 -5.51 16.70
CA SER A 7 -5.03 -4.04 16.76
C SER A 7 -3.63 -3.47 16.66
N ALA A 8 -2.63 -4.04 17.36
CA ALA A 8 -1.25 -3.59 17.25
C ALA A 8 -0.72 -3.76 15.82
N PHE A 9 -0.95 -4.91 15.19
CA PHE A 9 -0.55 -5.16 13.81
C PHE A 9 -1.17 -4.17 12.82
N ILE A 10 -2.46 -3.87 12.97
CA ILE A 10 -3.16 -2.88 12.14
C ILE A 10 -2.58 -1.48 12.34
N ILE A 11 -2.32 -1.08 13.59
CA ILE A 11 -1.73 0.24 13.91
C ILE A 11 -0.33 0.35 13.29
N THR A 12 0.52 -0.66 13.45
CA THR A 12 1.87 -0.65 12.89
C THR A 12 1.85 -0.62 11.37
N MET A 13 0.93 -1.34 10.72
CA MET A 13 0.71 -1.26 9.27
C MET A 13 0.29 0.14 8.83
N ILE A 14 -0.66 0.77 9.52
CA ILE A 14 -1.11 2.13 9.22
C ILE A 14 0.04 3.13 9.39
N GLN A 15 0.84 3.02 10.45
CA GLN A 15 2.00 3.89 10.68
C GLN A 15 3.05 3.77 9.57
N TRP A 16 3.37 2.54 9.15
CA TRP A 16 4.26 2.32 8.01
C TRP A 16 3.69 2.92 6.72
N LEU A 17 2.39 2.77 6.49
CA LEU A 17 1.73 3.34 5.33
C LEU A 17 1.82 4.87 5.35
N ILE A 18 1.50 5.51 6.48
CA ILE A 18 1.62 6.97 6.66
C ILE A 18 3.06 7.44 6.44
N LEU A 19 4.05 6.70 6.96
CA LEU A 19 5.46 7.04 6.81
C LEU A 19 5.92 6.98 5.34
N VAL A 20 5.50 5.95 4.61
CA VAL A 20 5.78 5.81 3.17
C VAL A 20 5.12 6.94 2.38
N LEU A 21 3.90 7.33 2.75
CA LEU A 21 3.19 8.43 2.09
C LEU A 21 3.84 9.79 2.35
N LEU A 22 4.23 10.07 3.60
CA LEU A 22 4.94 11.30 3.94
C LEU A 22 6.30 11.40 3.22
N SER A 23 7.03 10.29 3.12
CA SER A 23 8.31 10.27 2.40
C SER A 23 8.11 10.49 0.90
N ALA A 24 7.09 9.90 0.28
CA ALA A 24 6.73 10.17 -1.12
C ALA A 24 6.39 11.66 -1.35
N MET A 25 5.64 12.29 -0.43
CA MET A 25 5.33 13.73 -0.51
C MET A 25 6.58 14.60 -0.46
N ILE A 26 7.48 14.32 0.48
CA ILE A 26 8.73 15.09 0.63
C ILE A 26 9.59 14.95 -0.63
N ILE A 27 9.71 13.74 -1.18
CA ILE A 27 10.49 13.48 -2.40
C ILE A 27 9.90 14.26 -3.58
N ASN A 28 8.59 14.21 -3.81
CA ASN A 28 7.96 14.93 -4.91
C ASN A 28 8.15 16.45 -4.80
N GLN A 29 8.00 16.98 -3.59
CA GLN A 29 8.17 18.41 -3.34
C GLN A 29 9.63 18.84 -3.52
N LEU A 30 10.60 18.01 -3.12
CA LEU A 30 12.04 18.24 -3.35
C LEU A 30 12.39 18.24 -4.84
N LEU A 31 11.80 17.33 -5.62
CA LEU A 31 12.01 17.24 -7.08
C LEU A 31 11.46 18.47 -7.81
N SER A 32 10.36 19.05 -7.32
CA SER A 32 9.70 20.21 -7.95
C SER A 32 10.40 21.56 -7.71
N THR A 33 11.19 21.68 -6.64
CA THR A 33 11.81 22.96 -6.24
C THR A 33 13.28 23.09 -6.60
N ASN A 34 13.95 22.00 -6.99
CA ASN A 34 15.39 21.99 -7.24
C ASN A 34 15.70 21.80 -8.74
N ASN A 35 16.32 22.81 -9.36
CA ASN A 35 16.68 22.77 -10.80
C ASN A 35 17.65 21.63 -11.16
N GLU A 36 18.47 21.14 -10.23
CA GLU A 36 19.33 19.97 -10.46
C GLU A 36 18.55 18.64 -10.50
N LEU A 37 17.32 18.63 -9.98
CA LEU A 37 16.42 17.48 -9.99
C LEU A 37 15.39 17.53 -11.14
N LEU A 38 15.47 18.56 -11.99
CA LEU A 38 14.61 18.74 -13.16
C LEU A 38 14.69 17.55 -14.12
N THR A 39 15.88 16.93 -14.25
CA THR A 39 16.10 15.72 -15.05
C THR A 39 15.27 14.55 -14.55
N TRP A 40 15.15 14.39 -13.22
CA TRP A 40 14.32 13.36 -12.63
C TRP A 40 12.83 13.65 -12.84
N HIS A 41 12.42 14.91 -12.67
CA HIS A 41 11.04 15.32 -12.93
C HIS A 41 10.62 15.03 -14.39
N VAL A 42 11.45 15.42 -15.37
CA VAL A 42 11.23 15.12 -16.80
C VAL A 42 11.22 13.61 -17.05
N PHE A 43 12.10 12.84 -16.39
CA PHE A 43 12.11 11.38 -16.49
C PHE A 43 10.81 10.75 -15.98
N PHE A 44 10.29 11.20 -14.84
CA PHE A 44 9.03 10.72 -14.26
C PHE A 44 7.83 11.08 -15.14
N GLU A 45 7.77 12.29 -15.69
CA GLU A 45 6.72 12.68 -16.64
C GLU A 45 6.78 11.87 -17.93
N THR A 46 7.98 11.69 -18.50
CA THR A 46 8.18 10.92 -19.74
C THR A 46 7.76 9.45 -19.56
N HIS A 47 7.99 8.88 -18.38
CA HIS A 47 7.67 7.48 -18.07
C HIS A 47 6.40 7.32 -17.22
N ARG A 48 5.55 8.35 -17.15
CA ARG A 48 4.35 8.37 -16.29
C ARG A 48 3.46 7.14 -16.46
N VAL A 49 3.27 6.70 -17.70
CA VAL A 49 2.46 5.49 -18.03
C VAL A 49 3.11 4.21 -17.50
N LEU A 50 4.44 4.11 -17.54
CA LEU A 50 5.18 2.97 -16.98
C LEU A 50 5.07 2.95 -15.45
N PHE A 51 5.21 4.11 -14.80
CA PHE A 51 5.01 4.21 -13.35
C PHE A 51 3.60 3.85 -12.93
N LEU A 52 2.57 4.31 -13.67
CA LEU A 52 1.18 3.95 -13.43
C LEU A 52 0.95 2.44 -13.59
N SER A 53 1.52 1.85 -14.65
CA SER A 53 1.43 0.41 -14.90
C SER A 53 2.08 -0.39 -13.78
N LEU A 54 3.23 0.07 -13.28
CA LEU A 54 3.95 -0.55 -12.18
C LEU A 54 3.15 -0.47 -10.86
N HIS A 55 2.51 0.67 -10.56
CA HIS A 55 1.59 0.80 -9.42
C HIS A 55 0.40 -0.16 -9.55
N GLY A 56 -0.21 -0.26 -10.73
CA GLY A 56 -1.26 -1.23 -11.02
C GLY A 56 -0.82 -2.67 -10.79
N MET A 57 0.39 -3.04 -11.24
CA MET A 57 0.97 -4.37 -10.99
C MET A 57 1.21 -4.61 -9.49
N ILE A 58 1.67 -3.62 -8.74
CA ILE A 58 1.82 -3.71 -7.27
C ILE A 58 0.45 -3.96 -6.62
N TYR A 59 -0.59 -3.26 -7.04
CA TYR A 59 -1.93 -3.41 -6.46
C TYR A 59 -2.52 -4.79 -6.74
N LEU A 60 -2.39 -5.28 -7.97
CA LEU A 60 -2.77 -6.64 -8.35
C LEU A 60 -2.00 -7.67 -7.53
N THR A 61 -0.68 -7.48 -7.40
CA THR A 61 0.19 -8.36 -6.62
C THR A 61 -0.24 -8.41 -5.17
N ALA A 62 -0.51 -7.26 -4.54
CA ALA A 62 -1.04 -7.16 -3.18
C ALA A 62 -2.39 -7.87 -3.05
N TYR A 63 -3.31 -7.65 -4.00
CA TYR A 63 -4.64 -8.27 -4.02
C TYR A 63 -4.57 -9.80 -4.08
N PHE A 64 -3.72 -10.34 -4.94
CA PHE A 64 -3.57 -11.79 -5.15
C PHE A 64 -2.70 -12.48 -4.10
N LEU A 65 -1.70 -11.80 -3.55
CA LEU A 65 -0.88 -12.34 -2.46
C LEU A 65 -1.61 -12.33 -1.12
N TRP A 66 -2.57 -11.42 -0.92
CA TRP A 66 -3.25 -11.27 0.37
C TRP A 66 -3.87 -12.57 0.92
N PRO A 67 -4.63 -13.37 0.15
CA PRO A 67 -5.16 -14.65 0.62
C PRO A 67 -4.05 -15.64 0.97
N LYS A 68 -2.96 -15.67 0.19
CA LYS A 68 -1.81 -16.56 0.43
C LYS A 68 -1.09 -16.16 1.71
N ALA A 69 -0.91 -14.86 1.95
CA ALA A 69 -0.31 -14.32 3.16
C ALA A 69 -1.13 -14.66 4.41
N ILE A 70 -2.45 -14.51 4.35
CA ILE A 70 -3.35 -14.90 5.45
C ILE A 70 -3.27 -16.40 5.70
N ALA A 71 -3.38 -17.23 4.66
CA ALA A 71 -3.32 -18.68 4.80
C ALA A 71 -1.97 -19.14 5.40
N PHE A 72 -0.86 -18.56 4.93
CA PHE A 72 0.47 -18.82 5.46
C PHE A 72 0.57 -18.42 6.93
N TYR A 73 0.07 -17.25 7.31
CA TYR A 73 0.12 -16.76 8.69
C TYR A 73 -0.73 -17.61 9.64
N VAL A 74 -1.95 -17.97 9.24
CA VAL A 74 -2.86 -18.84 10.02
C VAL A 74 -2.24 -20.22 10.21
N LYS A 75 -1.70 -20.82 9.14
CA LYS A 75 -1.04 -22.13 9.18
C LYS A 75 0.19 -22.10 10.09
N ARG A 76 1.06 -21.09 9.94
CA ARG A 76 2.31 -20.96 10.70
C ARG A 76 2.05 -20.76 12.20
N LYS A 77 1.01 -20.00 12.56
CA LYS A 77 0.68 -19.68 13.95
C LYS A 77 -0.33 -20.65 14.59
N LYS A 78 -0.76 -21.70 13.86
CA LYS A 78 -1.79 -22.67 14.30
C LYS A 78 -3.02 -21.97 14.90
N LEU A 79 -3.42 -20.85 14.31
CA LEU A 79 -4.50 -20.04 14.86
C LEU A 79 -5.84 -20.73 14.60
N SER A 80 -6.60 -20.96 15.67
CA SER A 80 -8.02 -21.29 15.55
C SER A 80 -8.78 -20.02 15.17
N VAL A 81 -9.00 -19.82 13.87
CA VAL A 81 -9.70 -18.65 13.32
C VAL A 81 -11.13 -19.04 13.00
N LYS A 82 -12.10 -18.33 13.58
CA LYS A 82 -13.52 -18.54 13.24
C LYS A 82 -13.75 -18.22 11.76
N PRO A 83 -14.64 -18.93 11.06
CA PRO A 83 -14.94 -18.67 9.64
C PRO A 83 -15.30 -17.21 9.34
N SER A 84 -16.02 -16.55 10.26
CA SER A 84 -16.39 -15.13 10.16
C SER A 84 -15.19 -14.18 10.21
N GLN A 85 -14.15 -14.49 11.00
CA GLN A 85 -12.93 -13.70 11.08
C GLN A 85 -12.07 -13.88 9.83
N LEU A 86 -11.98 -15.12 9.32
CA LEU A 86 -11.28 -15.40 8.07
C LEU A 86 -11.93 -14.68 6.90
N LYS A 87 -13.27 -14.71 6.80
CA LYS A 87 -14.02 -13.98 5.78
C LYS A 87 -13.73 -12.48 5.83
N ARG A 88 -13.71 -11.88 7.02
CA ARG A 88 -13.39 -10.46 7.20
C ARG A 88 -11.94 -10.12 6.85
N ALA A 89 -10.99 -10.98 7.24
CA ALA A 89 -9.58 -10.81 6.91
C ALA A 89 -9.32 -10.90 5.40
N LEU A 90 -9.97 -11.84 4.70
CA LEU A 90 -9.90 -11.94 3.25
C LEU A 90 -10.57 -10.74 2.57
N PHE A 91 -11.69 -10.25 3.10
CA PHE A 91 -12.37 -9.07 2.57
C PHE A 91 -11.50 -7.81 2.68
N ALA A 92 -10.60 -7.74 3.67
CA ALA A 92 -9.71 -6.60 3.89
C ALA A 92 -8.82 -6.26 2.69
N ARG A 93 -8.56 -7.21 1.77
CA ARG A 93 -7.83 -6.93 0.53
C ARG A 93 -8.45 -5.78 -0.28
N HIS A 94 -9.78 -5.65 -0.28
CA HIS A 94 -10.46 -4.59 -1.04
C HIS A 94 -10.26 -3.22 -0.38
N TYR A 95 -10.21 -3.17 0.96
CA TYR A 95 -9.86 -1.94 1.67
C TYR A 95 -8.42 -1.53 1.42
N VAL A 96 -7.47 -2.49 1.43
CA VAL A 96 -6.06 -2.21 1.17
C VAL A 96 -5.86 -1.70 -0.25
N VAL A 97 -6.39 -2.40 -1.26
CA VAL A 97 -6.27 -1.95 -2.66
C VAL A 97 -7.04 -0.66 -2.89
N GLY A 98 -8.26 -0.53 -2.36
CA GLY A 98 -9.04 0.70 -2.47
C GLY A 98 -8.33 1.91 -1.86
N MET A 99 -7.67 1.73 -0.71
CA MET A 99 -6.87 2.78 -0.08
C MET A 99 -5.66 3.15 -0.94
N LEU A 100 -4.94 2.16 -1.48
CA LEU A 100 -3.81 2.41 -2.37
C LEU A 100 -4.23 3.19 -3.63
N VAL A 101 -5.32 2.77 -4.28
CA VAL A 101 -5.88 3.48 -5.44
C VAL A 101 -6.34 4.89 -5.08
N ALA A 102 -7.02 5.08 -3.95
CA ALA A 102 -7.45 6.40 -3.51
C ALA A 102 -6.26 7.34 -3.24
N LEU A 103 -5.17 6.82 -2.69
CA LEU A 103 -3.93 7.56 -2.50
C LEU A 103 -3.30 7.93 -3.84
N ASP A 104 -3.21 7.00 -4.79
CA ASP A 104 -2.70 7.26 -6.13
C ASP A 104 -3.49 8.36 -6.85
N LEU A 105 -4.84 8.32 -6.76
CA LEU A 105 -5.71 9.36 -7.31
C LEU A 105 -5.49 10.71 -6.64
N LEU A 106 -5.35 10.74 -5.31
CA LEU A 106 -5.05 11.98 -4.58
C LEU A 106 -3.69 12.56 -4.96
N PHE A 107 -2.70 11.72 -5.24
CA PHE A 107 -1.38 12.18 -5.68
C PHE A 107 -1.40 12.69 -7.13
N GLN A 108 -2.10 12.00 -8.03
CA GLN A 108 -2.23 12.43 -9.43
C GLN A 108 -3.11 13.66 -9.63
N MET A 109 -4.08 13.90 -8.75
CA MET A 109 -4.90 15.13 -8.79
C MET A 109 -4.16 16.38 -8.31
N ARG A 110 -3.01 16.21 -7.65
CA ARG A 110 -2.23 17.32 -7.05
C ARG A 110 -0.95 17.65 -7.81
N SER A 111 -0.54 16.81 -8.76
CA SER A 111 0.54 17.05 -9.74
C SER A 111 -0.02 17.70 -10.99
#